data_AF-A0A1Z4LN44-F1
#
_entry.id   AF-A0A1Z4LN44-F1
#
_cell.length_a   1.000
_cell.length_b   1.000
_cell.length_c   1.000
_cell.angle_alpha   90.00
_cell.angle_beta   90.00
_cell.angle_gamma   90.00
#
_symmetry.space_group_name_H-M   'P 1'
#
loop_
_entity.id
_entity.type
_entity.pdbx_description
1 polymer ?
#
loop_
_entity_poly.entity_id
_entity_poly.type
_entity_poly.pdbx_seq_one_letter_code
_entity_poly.pdbx_strand_id
1 'polypeptide(L)' 'MDENIGYVTKFEVKAEFLSNYSVKVVGASRHQEYWIPAKDLSEFNSNIVGLIEVIQEFSRP' A
#
# COMPACT_ATOMS: atom_id res chain seq x y z
N MET A 1 0.24 20.14 -19.39
CA MET A 1 1.50 19.47 -19.05
C MET A 1 1.21 18.74 -17.77
N ASP A 2 1.09 17.42 -17.81
CA ASP A 2 0.87 16.66 -16.58
C ASP A 2 2.20 16.66 -15.83
N GLU A 3 2.27 17.50 -14.80
CA GLU A 3 3.35 17.43 -13.83
C GLU A 3 3.34 16.01 -13.25
N ASN A 4 4.47 15.31 -13.30
CA ASN A 4 4.56 13.99 -12.67
C ASN A 4 4.50 14.20 -11.16
N ILE A 5 3.35 13.89 -10.57
CA ILE A 5 3.14 13.95 -9.12
C ILE A 5 3.06 12.52 -8.58
N GLY A 6 3.86 12.23 -7.55
CA GLY A 6 3.85 10.99 -6.79
C GLY A 6 3.39 11.23 -5.36
N TYR A 7 2.69 10.26 -4.79
CA TYR A 7 2.19 10.29 -3.41
C TYR A 7 2.62 9.04 -2.67
N VAL A 8 3.00 9.18 -1.41
CA VAL A 8 3.12 8.06 -0.46
C VAL A 8 1.94 8.12 0.47
N THR A 9 1.18 7.03 0.53
CA THR A 9 0.03 6.92 1.42
C THR A 9 0.29 5.98 2.56
N LYS A 10 -0.34 6.25 3.70
CA LYS A 10 -0.37 5.41 4.89
C LYS A 10 -1.83 5.17 5.26
N PHE A 11 -2.17 3.92 5.53
CA PHE A 11 -3.50 3.51 5.94
C PHE A 11 -3.39 2.22 6.76
N GLU A 12 -4.41 1.96 7.56
CA GLU A 12 -4.51 0.75 8.36
C GLU A 12 -5.33 -0.32 7.64
N VAL A 13 -4.97 -1.59 7.83
CA VAL A 13 -5.70 -2.75 7.29
C VAL A 13 -5.88 -3.75 8.41
N LYS A 14 -7.02 -4.44 8.45
CA LYS A 14 -7.24 -5.51 9.44
C LYS A 14 -6.15 -6.58 9.35
N ALA A 15 -5.47 -6.81 10.48
CA ALA A 15 -4.40 -7.81 10.58
C ALA A 15 -4.88 -9.24 10.27
N GLU A 16 -6.11 -9.57 10.65
CA GLU A 16 -6.74 -10.87 10.33
C GLU A 16 -6.81 -11.11 8.82
N PHE A 17 -7.21 -10.11 8.04
CA PHE A 17 -7.22 -10.19 6.59
C PHE A 17 -5.80 -10.36 6.01
N LEU A 18 -4.85 -9.54 6.48
CA LEU A 18 -3.46 -9.59 6.01
C LEU A 18 -2.75 -10.91 6.35
N SER A 19 -3.16 -11.59 7.44
CA SER A 19 -2.56 -12.86 7.86
C SER A 19 -2.72 -13.98 6.82
N ASN A 20 -3.65 -13.84 5.87
CA ASN A 20 -3.83 -14.75 4.74
C ASN A 20 -2.74 -14.62 3.66
N TYR A 21 -1.90 -13.59 3.73
CA TYR A 21 -0.87 -13.30 2.73
C TYR A 21 0.53 -13.40 3.35
N SER A 22 1.45 -14.07 2.64
CA SER A 22 2.84 -14.15 3.10
C SER A 22 3.59 -12.85 2.85
N VAL A 23 4.28 -12.34 3.87
CA VAL A 23 5.22 -11.22 3.74
C VAL A 23 6.38 -11.63 2.83
N LYS A 24 6.70 -10.77 1.87
CA LYS A 24 7.85 -10.88 0.98
C LYS A 24 8.88 -9.81 1.36
N VAL A 25 10.16 -10.17 1.32
CA VAL A 25 11.25 -9.20 1.45
C VAL A 25 11.82 -8.99 0.05
N VAL A 26 11.71 -7.78 -0.48
CA VAL A 26 12.17 -7.46 -1.84
C VAL A 26 13.18 -6.31 -1.81
N GLY A 27 14.13 -6.32 -2.76
CA GLY A 27 15.15 -5.28 -2.91
C GLY A 27 16.29 -5.32 -1.88
N ALA A 28 17.00 -4.19 -1.73
CA ALA A 28 18.13 -4.04 -0.80
C ALA A 28 17.64 -3.98 0.66
N SER A 29 17.39 -5.17 1.21
CA SER A 29 17.52 -5.53 2.63
C SER A 29 16.81 -4.65 3.68
N ARG A 30 15.50 -4.37 3.52
CA ARG A 30 14.61 -4.01 4.66
C ARG A 30 13.11 -3.83 4.37
N HIS A 31 12.69 -3.80 3.11
CA HIS A 31 11.29 -3.59 2.77
C HIS A 31 10.50 -4.90 2.81
N GLN A 32 9.46 -4.92 3.63
CA GLN A 32 8.49 -6.01 3.71
C GLN A 32 7.24 -5.63 2.93
N GLU A 33 6.78 -6.53 2.08
CA GLU A 33 5.64 -6.32 1.19
C GLU A 33 4.63 -7.44 1.32
N TYR A 34 3.35 -7.07 1.31
CA TYR A 34 2.26 -8.00 1.05
C TYR A 34 1.92 -7.95 -0.44
N TRP A 35 1.96 -9.10 -1.10
CA TRP A 35 1.57 -9.21 -2.51
C TRP A 35 0.12 -9.67 -2.60
N ILE A 36 -0.79 -8.71 -2.79
CA ILE A 36 -2.22 -8.96 -2.90
C ILE A 36 -2.57 -9.22 -4.38
N PRO A 37 -3.15 -10.38 -4.72
CA PRO A 37 -3.60 -10.66 -6.08
C PRO A 37 -4.64 -9.65 -6.56
N ALA A 38 -4.62 -9.32 -7.86
CA ALA A 38 -5.55 -8.35 -8.44
C ALA A 38 -7.03 -8.68 -8.19
N LYS A 39 -7.38 -9.97 -8.18
CA LYS A 39 -8.74 -10.47 -7.90
C LYS A 39 -9.21 -10.18 -6.46
N ASP A 40 -8.29 -10.02 -5.52
CA ASP A 40 -8.59 -9.84 -4.10
C ASP A 40 -8.57 -8.34 -3.72
N LEU A 41 -8.32 -7.44 -4.67
CA LEU A 41 -8.23 -5.99 -4.43
C LEU A 41 -9.52 -5.38 -3.88
N SER A 42 -10.69 -5.86 -4.32
CA SER A 42 -11.96 -5.39 -3.79
C SER A 42 -12.07 -5.72 -2.29
N GLU A 43 -11.66 -6.92 -1.90
CA GLU A 43 -11.70 -7.36 -0.51
C GLU A 43 -10.64 -6.63 0.34
N PHE A 44 -9.45 -6.43 -0.21
CA PHE A 44 -8.40 -5.61 0.43
C PHE A 44 -8.91 -4.20 0.75
N ASN A 45 -9.54 -3.53 -0.23
CA ASN A 45 -10.08 -2.18 -0.04
C ASN A 45 -11.18 -2.15 1.04
N SER A 46 -12.05 -3.17 1.11
CA SER A 46 -13.04 -3.29 2.18
C SER A 46 -12.46 -3.54 3.56
N ASN A 47 -11.19 -3.98 3.65
CA ASN A 47 -10.48 -4.22 4.90
C ASN A 47 -9.57 -3.06 5.33
N ILE A 48 -9.47 -1.98 4.53
CA ILE A 48 -8.86 -0.72 4.96
C ILE A 48 -9.74 -0.11 6.05
N VAL A 49 -9.12 0.32 7.14
CA VAL A 49 -9.80 0.94 8.29
C VAL A 49 -9.36 2.39 8.46
N GLY A 50 -10.32 3.25 8.80
CA GLY A 50 -10.03 4.68 8.99
C GLY A 50 -9.75 5.41 7.67
N LEU A 51 -8.79 6.32 7.72
CA LEU A 51 -8.45 7.22 6.61
C LEU A 51 -7.22 6.72 5.85
N ILE A 52 -7.17 7.10 4.56
CA ILE A 52 -5.95 7.03 3.76
C ILE A 52 -5.28 8.40 3.86
N GLU A 53 -4.10 8.44 4.48
CA GLU A 53 -3.34 9.67 4.68
C GLU A 53 -2.22 9.77 3.64
N VAL A 54 -2.10 10.91 2.97
CA VAL A 54 -0.89 11.24 2.20
C VAL A 54 0.18 11.68 3.19
N ILE A 55 1.29 10.95 3.26
CA ILE A 55 2.41 11.23 4.17
C ILE A 55 3.61 11.87 3.48
N GLN A 56 3.65 11.82 2.14
CA GLN A 56 4.69 12.46 1.34
C GLN A 56 4.16 12.73 -0.08
N GLU A 57 4.53 13.89 -0.62
CA GLU A 57 4.28 14.27 -2.01
C GLU A 57 5.62 14.48 -2.73
N PHE A 58 5.66 14.13 -4.01
CA PHE A 58 6.80 14.31 -4.89
C PHE A 58 6.32 14.93 -6.20
N SER A 59 6.62 16.20 -6.43
CA SER A 59 6.49 16.82 -7.75
C SER A 59 7.87 17.00 -8.36
N ARG A 60 7.98 16.76 -9.67
CA ARG A 60 9.15 17.24 -10.42
C ARG A 60 8.96 18.75 -10.64
N PRO A 61 9.95 19.60 -10.31
CA PRO A 61 9.92 20.99 -10.73
C PRO A 61 10.00 21.12 -12.26
#